data_AF-A0A6A5FQY1-F1
#
_entry.id   AF-A0A6A5FQY1-F1
#
_cell.length_a   1.000
_cell.length_b   1.000
_cell.length_c   1.000
_cell.angle_alpha   90.00
_cell.angle_beta   90.00
_cell.angle_gamma   90.00
#
_symmetry.space_group_name_H-M   'P 1'
#
loop_
_entity.id
_entity.type
_entity.pdbx_description
1 polymer ?
#
loop_
_entity_poly.entity_id
_entity_poly.type
_entity_poly.pdbx_seq_one_letter_code
_entity_poly.pdbx_strand_id
1 'polypeptide(L)'
;MDVSEIIKKANAGIKTPLIHGDIVPNLKRNADPCVTKGCLWPKTGSYVYMPITIGPEYTTAESNIIINSLLTFHQYTCIRFVWRTTQQDYLSFFSGTGCWSYVGRQRGVQQVSLMKNGCLYTNIVQHEVLHALGFHHEHARSDRDSYVSINTANIQPGFESNFVKVATNNLGTPYDFNSVMQYGKNSFSKNGLPTIIAKANPKLVFGTAVQISVNDIARINKLYRCCK
;
A
#
# COMPACT_ATOMS: atom_id res chain seq x y z
N MET A 1 14.52 7.12 1.68
CA MET A 1 14.37 6.18 2.81
C MET A 1 13.45 5.06 2.36
N ASP A 2 13.70 3.83 2.80
CA ASP A 2 12.91 2.65 2.42
C ASP A 2 11.50 2.70 3.02
N VAL A 3 10.47 2.58 2.18
CA VAL A 3 9.06 2.62 2.57
C VAL A 3 8.77 1.64 3.71
N SER A 4 9.23 0.40 3.56
CA SER A 4 8.98 -0.67 4.53
C SER A 4 9.65 -0.43 5.88
N GLU A 5 10.83 0.20 5.90
CA GLU A 5 11.54 0.50 7.15
C GLU A 5 10.94 1.72 7.88
N ILE A 6 10.45 2.72 7.13
CA ILE A 6 9.69 3.84 7.71
C ILE A 6 8.41 3.29 8.36
N ILE A 7 7.64 2.49 7.62
CA ILE A 7 6.40 1.87 8.11
C ILE A 7 6.67 0.98 9.30
N LYS A 8 7.67 0.09 9.25
CA LYS A 8 8.07 -0.75 10.38
C LYS A 8 8.38 0.07 11.63
N LYS A 9 9.14 1.17 11.48
CA LYS A 9 9.47 2.05 12.61
C LYS A 9 8.22 2.75 13.16
N ALA A 10 7.34 3.23 12.29
CA ALA A 10 6.09 3.87 12.68
C ALA A 10 5.12 2.89 13.36
N ASN A 11 5.13 1.63 12.93
CA ASN A 11 4.27 0.56 13.44
C ASN A 11 4.87 -0.16 14.65
N ALA A 12 6.04 0.29 15.13
CA ALA A 12 6.65 -0.25 16.34
C ALA A 12 5.70 -0.04 17.54
N GLY A 13 5.29 -1.14 18.17
CA GLY A 13 4.37 -1.12 19.31
C GLY A 13 2.88 -0.98 18.95
N ILE A 14 2.52 -1.11 17.66
CA ILE A 14 1.12 -1.18 17.27
C ILE A 14 0.47 -2.44 17.87
N LYS A 15 -0.73 -2.29 18.43
CA LYS A 15 -1.54 -3.41 18.96
C LYS A 15 -2.52 -3.98 17.94
N THR A 16 -2.82 -3.21 16.90
CA THR A 16 -3.67 -3.63 15.80
C THR A 16 -3.01 -4.81 15.09
N PRO A 17 -3.70 -5.95 14.90
CA PRO A 17 -3.18 -7.04 14.10
C PRO A 17 -2.99 -6.58 12.64
N LEU A 18 -1.76 -6.64 12.15
CA LEU A 18 -1.42 -6.31 10.78
C LEU A 18 -0.85 -7.53 10.07
N ILE A 19 -1.25 -7.73 8.81
CA ILE A 19 -0.59 -8.65 7.89
C ILE A 19 0.41 -7.87 7.05
N HIS A 20 1.56 -8.46 6.78
CA HIS A 20 2.63 -7.80 6.04
C HIS A 20 2.95 -6.41 6.61
N GLY A 21 2.96 -6.29 7.93
CA GLY A 21 3.39 -5.07 8.62
C GLY A 21 2.47 -3.84 8.58
N ASP A 22 1.56 -3.67 7.61
CA ASP A 22 0.74 -2.45 7.39
C ASP A 22 -0.68 -2.67 6.84
N ILE A 23 -1.10 -3.92 6.59
CA ILE A 23 -2.45 -4.21 6.12
C ILE A 23 -3.31 -4.70 7.28
N VAL A 24 -4.43 -4.03 7.53
CA VAL A 24 -5.45 -4.55 8.47
C VAL A 24 -6.26 -5.65 7.76
N PRO A 25 -6.31 -6.88 8.31
CA PRO A 25 -7.12 -7.95 7.74
C PRO A 25 -8.61 -7.66 7.93
N ASN A 26 -9.40 -7.84 6.87
CA ASN A 26 -10.85 -7.80 7.01
C ASN A 26 -11.38 -9.15 7.50
N LEU A 27 -11.64 -9.26 8.80
CA LEU A 27 -12.14 -10.48 9.46
C LEU A 27 -13.55 -10.92 9.02
N LYS A 28 -14.28 -10.08 8.26
CA LYS A 28 -15.57 -10.45 7.67
C LYS A 28 -15.40 -11.14 6.31
N ARG A 29 -14.17 -11.31 5.81
CA ARG A 29 -13.84 -11.87 4.49
C ARG A 29 -12.83 -13.01 4.63
N ASN A 30 -13.32 -14.23 4.80
CA ASN A 30 -12.52 -15.39 5.21
C ASN A 30 -11.59 -15.98 4.13
N ALA A 31 -11.62 -15.51 2.87
CA ALA A 31 -10.80 -16.07 1.78
C ALA A 31 -10.76 -15.15 0.55
N ASP A 32 -10.43 -13.87 0.70
CA ASP A 32 -10.67 -12.89 -0.38
C ASP A 32 -9.40 -12.37 -1.06
N PRO A 33 -9.12 -12.77 -2.32
CA PRO A 33 -8.40 -11.92 -3.26
C PRO A 33 -9.36 -10.77 -3.62
N CYS A 34 -9.39 -9.77 -2.74
CA CYS A 34 -10.34 -8.65 -2.68
C CYS A 34 -10.81 -8.14 -4.07
N VAL A 35 -9.86 -7.88 -4.96
CA VAL A 35 -10.09 -7.30 -6.29
C VAL A 35 -10.84 -8.24 -7.25
N THR A 36 -10.85 -9.54 -6.98
CA THR A 36 -11.57 -10.56 -7.76
C THR A 36 -13.00 -10.78 -7.28
N LYS A 37 -13.35 -10.37 -6.05
CA LYS A 37 -14.66 -10.63 -5.43
C LYS A 37 -15.49 -9.38 -5.14
N GLY A 38 -15.14 -8.23 -5.74
CA GLY A 38 -16.00 -7.04 -5.76
C GLY A 38 -15.71 -6.01 -4.68
N CYS A 39 -14.49 -5.97 -4.13
CA CYS A 39 -14.09 -4.91 -3.21
C CYS A 39 -13.51 -3.65 -3.90
N LEU A 40 -13.66 -3.52 -5.21
CA LEU A 40 -13.22 -2.31 -5.90
C LEU A 40 -14.10 -1.12 -5.51
N TRP A 41 -13.51 0.07 -5.58
CA TRP A 41 -14.28 1.31 -5.57
C TRP A 41 -15.15 1.40 -6.83
N PRO A 42 -16.42 1.83 -6.69
CA PRO A 42 -17.32 1.88 -7.84
C PRO A 42 -16.83 2.90 -8.86
N LYS A 43 -16.91 2.52 -10.13
CA LYS A 43 -16.64 3.40 -11.26
C LYS A 43 -17.96 4.02 -11.75
N THR A 44 -17.98 5.33 -11.89
CA THR A 44 -19.11 6.11 -12.40
C THR A 44 -18.66 6.85 -13.67
N GLY A 45 -19.20 6.45 -14.82
CA GLY A 45 -18.73 6.95 -16.11
C GLY A 45 -17.25 6.61 -16.32
N SER A 46 -16.43 7.63 -16.59
CA SER A 46 -14.98 7.46 -16.83
C SER A 46 -14.15 7.42 -15.55
N TYR A 47 -14.70 7.80 -14.40
CA TYR A 47 -13.93 8.03 -13.16
C TYR A 47 -14.36 7.13 -12.00
N VAL A 48 -13.44 6.93 -11.06
CA VAL A 48 -13.67 6.27 -9.79
C VAL A 48 -13.55 7.34 -8.71
N TYR A 49 -14.68 7.71 -8.13
CA TYR A 49 -14.71 8.72 -7.07
C TYR A 49 -14.53 8.05 -5.71
N MET A 50 -13.48 8.47 -4.99
CA MET A 50 -13.17 8.00 -3.65
C MET A 50 -13.39 9.17 -2.67
N PRO A 51 -14.52 9.17 -1.94
CA PRO A 51 -14.77 10.19 -0.95
C PRO A 51 -13.75 10.11 0.20
N ILE A 52 -13.29 11.25 0.70
CA ILE A 52 -12.29 11.34 1.76
C ILE A 52 -12.68 12.32 2.86
N THR A 53 -12.16 12.09 4.06
CA THR A 53 -12.04 13.07 5.15
C THR A 53 -10.60 13.06 5.67
N ILE A 54 -10.10 14.22 6.11
CA ILE A 54 -8.83 14.35 6.82
C ILE A 54 -9.15 14.82 8.24
N GLY A 55 -8.61 14.12 9.23
CA GLY A 55 -8.86 14.40 10.64
C GLY A 55 -8.39 15.79 11.08
N PRO A 56 -9.10 16.45 12.01
CA PRO A 56 -8.76 17.79 12.49
C PRO A 56 -7.44 17.87 13.27
N GLU A 57 -6.88 16.72 13.65
CA GLU A 57 -5.60 16.62 14.36
C GLU A 57 -4.39 16.95 13.48
N TYR A 58 -4.54 16.96 12.15
CA TYR A 58 -3.51 17.43 11.23
C TYR A 58 -3.54 18.95 11.12
N THR A 59 -2.36 19.56 11.15
CA THR A 59 -2.20 20.96 10.74
C THR A 59 -2.49 21.11 9.25
N THR A 60 -2.67 22.36 8.79
CA THR A 60 -2.82 22.65 7.37
C THR A 60 -1.63 22.15 6.54
N ALA A 61 -0.41 22.29 7.04
CA ALA A 61 0.79 21.82 6.34
C ALA A 61 0.80 20.30 6.19
N GLU A 62 0.45 19.57 7.25
CA GLU A 62 0.35 18.11 7.25
C GLU A 62 -0.78 17.61 6.33
N SER A 63 -1.94 18.28 6.37
CA SER A 63 -3.06 18.00 5.48
C SER A 63 -2.68 18.20 4.01
N ASN A 64 -1.89 19.23 3.71
CA ASN A 64 -1.39 19.49 2.35
C ASN A 64 -0.46 18.38 1.84
N ILE A 65 0.32 17.72 2.71
CA ILE A 65 1.13 16.55 2.29
C ILE A 65 0.20 15.42 1.82
N ILE A 66 -0.86 15.13 2.57
CA ILE A 66 -1.85 14.11 2.20
C ILE A 66 -2.51 14.50 0.87
N ILE A 67 -3.05 15.71 0.77
CA ILE A 67 -3.75 16.20 -0.44
C ILE A 67 -2.83 16.14 -1.67
N ASN A 68 -1.62 16.66 -1.58
CA ASN A 68 -0.68 16.67 -2.71
C ASN A 68 -0.32 15.24 -3.16
N SER A 69 -0.18 14.31 -2.22
CA SER A 69 0.07 12.89 -2.53
C SER A 69 -1.10 12.24 -3.28
N LEU A 70 -2.33 12.62 -2.93
CA LEU A 70 -3.56 12.15 -3.59
C LEU A 70 -3.72 12.73 -5.00
N LEU A 71 -3.30 13.97 -5.24
CA LEU A 71 -3.39 14.63 -6.55
C LEU A 71 -2.54 13.93 -7.62
N THR A 72 -1.45 13.23 -7.26
CA THR A 72 -0.66 12.44 -8.21
C THR A 72 -1.52 11.39 -8.95
N PHE A 73 -2.49 10.77 -8.27
CA PHE A 73 -3.37 9.80 -8.91
C PHE A 73 -4.31 10.46 -9.94
N HIS A 74 -4.69 11.73 -9.74
CA HIS A 74 -5.60 12.42 -10.66
C HIS A 74 -4.94 12.62 -12.03
N GLN A 75 -3.63 12.84 -12.05
CA GLN A 75 -2.85 13.12 -13.26
C GLN A 75 -2.71 11.90 -14.17
N TYR A 76 -2.58 10.71 -13.61
CA TYR A 76 -2.19 9.51 -14.37
C TYR A 76 -3.25 8.42 -14.42
N THR A 77 -4.33 8.56 -13.65
CA THR A 77 -5.37 7.54 -13.53
C THR A 77 -6.77 8.15 -13.57
N CYS A 78 -7.79 7.29 -13.59
CA CYS A 78 -9.18 7.69 -13.44
C CYS A 78 -9.65 7.80 -11.98
N ILE A 79 -8.76 7.64 -11.00
CA ILE A 79 -9.10 7.80 -9.58
C ILE A 79 -9.25 9.30 -9.26
N ARG A 80 -10.33 9.66 -8.58
CA ARG A 80 -10.63 11.03 -8.15
C ARG A 80 -10.98 11.03 -6.67
N PHE A 81 -10.12 11.65 -5.87
CA PHE A 81 -10.40 11.90 -4.46
C PHE A 81 -11.28 13.13 -4.34
N VAL A 82 -12.39 13.00 -3.62
CA VAL A 82 -13.37 14.08 -3.42
C VAL A 82 -13.67 14.23 -1.94
N TRP A 83 -13.89 15.45 -1.47
CA TRP A 83 -14.33 15.66 -0.09
C TRP A 83 -15.68 14.98 0.12
N ARG A 84 -15.75 14.16 1.17
CA ARG A 84 -16.98 13.46 1.52
C ARG A 84 -18.07 14.47 1.91
N THR A 85 -19.27 14.21 1.42
CA THR A 85 -20.50 14.85 1.89
C THR A 85 -21.41 13.82 2.55
N THR A 86 -22.18 13.07 1.76
CA THR A 86 -23.20 12.11 2.23
C THR A 86 -22.83 10.66 1.94
N GLN A 87 -21.69 10.40 1.29
CA GLN A 87 -21.33 9.05 0.87
C GLN A 87 -21.12 8.14 2.08
N GLN A 88 -21.66 6.93 1.99
CA GLN A 88 -21.57 5.91 3.04
C GLN A 88 -20.16 5.33 3.14
N ASP A 89 -19.56 4.99 2.00
CA ASP A 89 -18.22 4.41 1.91
C ASP A 89 -17.20 5.52 1.59
N TYR A 90 -16.17 5.66 2.42
CA TYR A 90 -15.17 6.71 2.27
C TYR A 90 -13.89 6.40 3.05
N LEU A 91 -12.78 7.02 2.63
CA LEU A 91 -11.52 7.00 3.38
C LEU A 91 -11.52 8.07 4.47
N SER A 92 -11.19 7.70 5.70
CA SER A 92 -10.93 8.64 6.77
C SER A 92 -9.44 8.60 7.14
N PHE A 93 -8.69 9.59 6.70
CA PHE A 93 -7.30 9.77 7.09
C PHE A 93 -7.25 10.36 8.50
N PHE A 94 -6.53 9.70 9.40
CA PHE A 94 -6.42 10.11 10.80
C PHE A 94 -5.05 9.75 11.37
N SER A 95 -4.60 10.47 12.39
CA SER A 95 -3.30 10.22 13.04
C SER A 95 -3.44 9.13 14.10
N GLY A 96 -3.54 7.88 13.66
CA GLY A 96 -3.44 6.71 14.53
C GLY A 96 -1.99 6.35 14.88
N THR A 97 -1.84 5.23 15.60
CA THR A 97 -0.53 4.59 15.78
C THR A 97 -0.13 3.89 14.48
N GLY A 98 0.99 4.33 13.89
CA GLY A 98 1.55 3.71 12.70
C GLY A 98 0.94 4.18 11.37
N CYS A 99 1.43 3.56 10.29
CA CYS A 99 0.97 3.67 8.91
C CYS A 99 0.30 2.36 8.53
N TRP A 100 -0.98 2.40 8.18
CA TRP A 100 -1.70 1.21 7.75
C TRP A 100 -3.00 1.55 7.04
N SER A 101 -3.48 0.58 6.27
CA SER A 101 -4.72 0.67 5.51
C SER A 101 -5.39 -0.69 5.39
N TYR A 102 -6.59 -0.70 4.82
CA TYR A 102 -7.24 -1.92 4.38
C TYR A 102 -6.95 -2.17 2.91
N VAL A 103 -6.97 -3.42 2.47
CA VAL A 103 -6.94 -3.73 1.04
C VAL A 103 -8.33 -3.56 0.43
N GLY A 104 -8.45 -2.64 -0.52
CA GLY A 104 -9.67 -2.35 -1.28
C GLY A 104 -10.75 -1.59 -0.48
N ARG A 105 -11.92 -1.43 -1.11
CA ARG A 105 -13.09 -0.80 -0.52
C ARG A 105 -13.71 -1.67 0.57
N GLN A 106 -13.89 -1.05 1.74
CA GLN A 106 -14.69 -1.56 2.85
C GLN A 106 -16.09 -0.92 2.82
N ARG A 107 -17.05 -1.51 3.54
CA ARG A 107 -18.38 -0.92 3.71
C ARG A 107 -18.36 0.05 4.90
N GLY A 108 -18.87 1.26 4.70
CA GLY A 108 -18.86 2.34 5.69
C GLY A 108 -17.54 3.12 5.71
N VAL A 109 -17.26 3.76 6.85
CA VAL A 109 -15.98 4.43 7.06
C VAL A 109 -14.84 3.42 7.07
N GLN A 110 -13.81 3.65 6.25
CA GLN A 110 -12.56 2.92 6.34
C GLN A 110 -11.44 3.87 6.74
N GLN A 111 -10.82 3.57 7.87
CA GLN A 111 -9.71 4.36 8.37
C GLN A 111 -8.42 4.05 7.61
N VAL A 112 -7.63 5.10 7.38
CA VAL A 112 -6.23 5.01 6.92
C VAL A 112 -5.40 5.75 7.96
N SER A 113 -4.57 5.02 8.69
CA SER A 113 -3.73 5.63 9.73
C SER A 113 -2.49 6.23 9.09
N LEU A 114 -2.26 7.51 9.34
CA LEU A 114 -1.04 8.21 8.96
C LEU A 114 -0.52 8.98 10.17
N MET A 115 0.27 8.32 11.02
CA MET A 115 0.88 8.94 12.19
C MET A 115 1.66 10.22 11.81
N LYS A 116 1.35 11.36 12.44
CA LYS A 116 1.93 12.69 12.13
C LYS A 116 3.46 12.67 12.02
N ASN A 117 4.12 12.09 13.03
CA ASN A 117 5.59 12.03 13.11
C ASN A 117 6.16 10.70 12.62
N GLY A 118 5.67 10.18 11.49
CA GLY A 118 6.22 8.94 10.92
C GLY A 118 5.69 8.54 9.55
N CYS A 119 4.48 8.97 9.18
CA CYS A 119 3.82 8.51 7.95
C CYS A 119 3.54 9.62 6.94
N LEU A 120 3.78 10.88 7.28
CA LEU A 120 3.48 12.03 6.41
C LEU A 120 4.59 12.27 5.38
N TYR A 121 4.81 11.27 4.52
CA TYR A 121 5.68 11.34 3.36
C TYR A 121 4.89 10.93 2.11
N THR A 122 5.19 11.54 0.96
CA THR A 122 4.44 11.29 -0.29
C THR A 122 4.34 9.82 -0.65
N ASN A 123 5.46 9.11 -0.61
CA ASN A 123 5.50 7.67 -0.88
C ASN A 123 4.67 6.84 0.11
N ILE A 124 4.68 7.18 1.40
CA ILE A 124 3.89 6.45 2.41
C ILE A 124 2.40 6.71 2.22
N VAL A 125 1.98 7.96 2.02
CA VAL A 125 0.56 8.26 1.76
C VAL A 125 0.07 7.52 0.51
N GLN A 126 0.89 7.52 -0.56
CA GLN A 126 0.57 6.80 -1.79
C GLN A 126 0.53 5.28 -1.60
N HIS A 127 1.42 4.71 -0.78
CA HIS A 127 1.43 3.30 -0.41
C HIS A 127 0.12 2.87 0.26
N GLU A 128 -0.29 3.59 1.31
CA GLU A 128 -1.52 3.28 2.05
C GLU A 128 -2.78 3.46 1.19
N VAL A 129 -2.74 4.39 0.23
CA VAL A 129 -3.82 4.60 -0.74
C VAL A 129 -3.86 3.48 -1.79
N LEU A 130 -2.71 2.96 -2.22
CA LEU A 130 -2.64 1.77 -3.09
C LEU A 130 -3.24 0.53 -2.40
N HIS A 131 -3.00 0.35 -1.11
CA HIS A 131 -3.73 -0.65 -0.33
C HIS A 131 -5.24 -0.40 -0.41
N ALA A 132 -5.70 0.81 -0.10
CA ALA A 132 -7.13 1.15 -0.16
C ALA A 132 -7.76 0.97 -1.55
N LEU A 133 -6.96 1.05 -2.62
CA LEU A 133 -7.35 0.77 -4.00
C LEU A 133 -7.42 -0.73 -4.34
N GLY A 134 -6.84 -1.60 -3.52
CA GLY A 134 -6.89 -3.06 -3.67
C GLY A 134 -5.56 -3.74 -3.94
N PHE A 135 -4.43 -3.05 -3.79
CA PHE A 135 -3.11 -3.62 -4.08
C PHE A 135 -2.44 -4.17 -2.81
N HIS A 136 -1.83 -5.36 -2.96
CA HIS A 136 -0.91 -5.91 -1.98
C HIS A 136 0.53 -5.49 -2.32
N HIS A 137 1.48 -5.79 -1.42
CA HIS A 137 2.89 -5.56 -1.68
C HIS A 137 3.43 -6.33 -2.89
N GLU A 138 4.42 -5.75 -3.56
CA GLU A 138 5.03 -6.34 -4.77
C GLU A 138 5.81 -7.63 -4.44
N HIS A 139 6.51 -7.67 -3.30
CA HIS A 139 7.24 -8.86 -2.84
C HIS A 139 6.34 -10.02 -2.40
N ALA A 140 5.04 -9.75 -2.25
CA ALA A 140 4.03 -10.73 -1.90
C ALA A 140 3.31 -11.33 -3.14
N ARG A 141 3.67 -10.92 -4.36
CA ARG A 141 3.04 -11.47 -5.57
C ARG A 141 3.16 -12.99 -5.66
N SER A 142 2.17 -13.61 -6.29
CA SER A 142 2.12 -15.05 -6.56
C SER A 142 3.34 -15.56 -7.37
N ASP A 143 3.88 -14.72 -8.25
CA ASP A 143 5.03 -14.98 -9.13
C ASP A 143 6.38 -14.45 -8.60
N ARG A 144 6.42 -13.90 -7.37
CA ARG A 144 7.62 -13.22 -6.84
C ARG A 144 8.86 -14.12 -6.82
N ASP A 145 8.70 -15.43 -6.66
CA ASP A 145 9.83 -16.38 -6.61
C ASP A 145 10.56 -16.49 -7.95
N SER A 146 10.02 -15.98 -9.06
CA SER A 146 10.75 -15.85 -10.33
C SER A 146 11.75 -14.69 -10.32
N TYR A 147 11.59 -13.72 -9.42
CA TYR A 147 12.32 -12.45 -9.41
C TYR A 147 13.18 -12.26 -8.16
N VAL A 148 12.70 -12.73 -7.01
CA VAL A 148 13.40 -12.61 -5.73
C VAL A 148 13.50 -13.96 -5.01
N SER A 149 14.49 -14.09 -4.13
CA SER A 149 14.54 -15.10 -3.09
C SER A 149 14.37 -14.43 -1.72
N ILE A 150 13.66 -15.12 -0.83
CA ILE A 150 13.52 -14.71 0.57
C ILE A 150 14.51 -15.49 1.41
N ASN A 151 15.42 -14.79 2.07
CA ASN A 151 16.36 -15.38 3.01
C ASN A 151 15.76 -15.36 4.43
N THR A 152 15.01 -16.41 4.75
CA THR A 152 14.32 -16.54 6.05
C THR A 152 15.26 -16.55 7.24
N ALA A 153 16.51 -17.00 7.05
CA ALA A 153 17.52 -17.00 8.12
C ALA A 153 17.88 -15.59 8.60
N ASN A 154 17.65 -14.55 7.79
CA ASN A 154 17.91 -13.15 8.14
C ASN A 154 16.69 -12.42 8.73
N ILE A 155 15.49 -13.02 8.67
CA ILE A 155 14.26 -12.38 9.15
C ILE A 155 14.23 -12.37 10.69
N GLN A 156 13.76 -11.26 11.27
CA GLN A 156 13.46 -11.15 12.70
C GLN A 156 12.44 -12.21 13.13
N PRO A 157 12.70 -12.98 14.21
CA PRO A 157 11.74 -13.97 14.69
C PRO A 157 10.35 -13.36 14.93
N GLY A 158 9.31 -14.01 14.41
CA GLY A 158 7.91 -13.57 14.50
C GLY A 158 7.43 -12.71 13.32
N PHE A 159 8.33 -12.30 12.41
CA PHE A 159 7.99 -11.50 11.22
C PHE A 159 8.00 -12.31 9.91
N GLU A 160 8.19 -13.63 9.97
CA GLU A 160 8.25 -14.51 8.79
C GLU A 160 6.96 -14.46 7.96
N SER A 161 5.81 -14.30 8.62
CA SER A 161 4.50 -14.17 7.99
C SER A 161 4.39 -12.95 7.06
N ASN A 162 5.20 -11.90 7.25
CA ASN A 162 5.21 -10.71 6.39
C ASN A 162 5.78 -10.95 4.99
N PHE A 163 6.39 -12.12 4.77
CA PHE A 163 6.99 -12.51 3.48
C PHE A 163 6.21 -13.61 2.76
N VAL A 164 5.03 -13.96 3.28
CA VAL A 164 4.14 -14.95 2.66
C VAL A 164 3.58 -14.38 1.36
N LYS A 165 3.49 -15.25 0.33
CA LYS A 165 2.88 -14.87 -0.95
C LYS A 165 1.36 -14.80 -0.81
N VAL A 166 0.77 -13.88 -1.56
CA VAL A 166 -0.67 -13.75 -1.73
C VAL A 166 -1.04 -14.28 -3.12
N ALA A 167 -2.24 -14.87 -3.24
CA ALA A 167 -2.80 -15.23 -4.53
C ALA A 167 -3.24 -13.96 -5.29
N THR A 168 -2.27 -13.25 -5.87
CA THR A 168 -2.48 -11.96 -6.53
C THR A 168 -2.97 -12.13 -7.97
N ASN A 169 -3.89 -11.26 -8.40
CA ASN A 169 -4.08 -10.96 -9.81
C ASN A 169 -3.01 -9.94 -10.23
N ASN A 170 -1.98 -10.40 -10.94
CA ASN A 170 -0.87 -9.54 -11.34
C ASN A 170 -1.22 -8.58 -12.47
N LEU A 171 -2.43 -8.67 -13.04
CA LEU A 171 -2.93 -7.84 -14.13
C LEU A 171 -2.01 -7.89 -15.36
N GLY A 172 -1.26 -8.98 -15.55
CA GLY A 172 -0.32 -9.14 -16.66
C GLY A 172 0.77 -8.07 -16.71
N THR A 173 1.12 -7.44 -15.59
CA THR A 173 2.24 -6.50 -15.51
C THR A 173 3.52 -7.19 -15.02
N PRO A 174 4.70 -6.74 -15.46
CA PRO A 174 5.97 -7.27 -14.96
C PRO A 174 6.12 -7.00 -13.46
N TYR A 175 7.04 -7.74 -12.83
CA TYR A 175 7.46 -7.48 -11.46
C TYR A 175 8.26 -6.16 -11.40
N ASP A 176 7.93 -5.28 -10.46
CA ASP A 176 8.52 -3.94 -10.38
C ASP A 176 9.26 -3.66 -9.07
N PHE A 177 10.58 -3.76 -9.13
CA PHE A 177 11.47 -3.40 -8.02
C PHE A 177 11.40 -1.93 -7.60
N ASN A 178 10.88 -1.05 -8.46
CA ASN A 178 10.71 0.38 -8.17
C ASN A 178 9.29 0.73 -7.69
N SER A 179 8.40 -0.25 -7.56
CA SER A 179 7.06 -0.02 -7.02
C SER A 179 7.16 0.57 -5.60
N VAL A 180 6.27 1.51 -5.28
CA VAL A 180 6.15 1.99 -3.89
C VAL A 180 5.65 0.90 -2.94
N MET A 181 5.10 -0.19 -3.50
CA MET A 181 4.63 -1.38 -2.78
C MET A 181 5.74 -2.44 -2.59
N GLN A 182 6.97 -2.21 -3.06
CA GLN A 182 8.09 -3.13 -2.92
C GLN A 182 8.85 -2.87 -1.62
N TYR A 183 8.93 -3.88 -0.76
CA TYR A 183 9.86 -3.89 0.38
C TYR A 183 11.31 -3.81 -0.08
N GLY A 184 12.16 -3.09 0.67
CA GLY A 184 13.59 -3.10 0.39
C GLY A 184 14.29 -4.38 0.83
N LYS A 185 15.61 -4.41 0.60
CA LYS A 185 16.42 -5.62 0.82
C LYS A 185 16.44 -6.10 2.26
N ASN A 186 16.48 -5.15 3.19
CA ASN A 186 16.77 -5.41 4.59
C ASN A 186 15.52 -5.33 5.46
N SER A 187 14.34 -5.27 4.85
CA SER A 187 13.06 -5.20 5.55
C SER A 187 12.98 -6.31 6.58
N PHE A 188 12.68 -5.96 7.83
CA PHE A 188 12.57 -6.91 8.95
C PHE A 188 13.82 -7.79 9.16
N SER A 189 15.01 -7.29 8.82
CA SER A 189 16.28 -8.01 9.05
C SER A 189 16.68 -7.99 10.53
N LYS A 190 17.15 -9.13 11.05
CA LYS A 190 17.66 -9.26 12.43
C LYS A 190 19.15 -8.96 12.58
N ASN A 191 19.88 -8.95 11.47
CA ASN A 191 21.35 -8.88 11.44
C ASN A 191 21.88 -7.85 10.43
N GLY A 192 20.99 -7.02 9.86
CA GLY A 192 21.34 -6.03 8.84
C GLY A 192 21.64 -6.64 7.46
N LEU A 193 21.58 -7.97 7.31
CA LEU A 193 21.77 -8.65 6.04
C LEU A 193 20.44 -8.73 5.25
N PRO A 194 20.49 -8.86 3.91
CA PRO A 194 19.29 -8.90 3.08
C PRO A 194 18.34 -10.05 3.43
N THR A 195 17.07 -9.72 3.64
CA THR A 195 15.94 -10.68 3.70
C THR A 195 15.35 -10.93 2.32
N ILE A 196 15.43 -9.95 1.41
CA ILE A 196 14.99 -10.07 0.00
C ILE A 196 16.19 -9.90 -0.92
N ILE A 197 16.42 -10.86 -1.83
CA ILE A 197 17.54 -10.85 -2.78
C ILE A 197 16.97 -10.98 -4.20
N ALA A 198 17.28 -10.03 -5.08
CA ALA A 198 16.90 -10.14 -6.49
C ALA A 198 17.74 -11.23 -7.20
N LYS A 199 17.06 -12.15 -7.90
CA LYS A 199 17.69 -13.33 -8.52
C LYS A 199 18.64 -12.96 -9.66
N ALA A 200 18.21 -12.06 -10.54
CA ALA A 200 19.00 -11.65 -11.69
C ALA A 200 20.22 -10.80 -11.31
N ASN A 201 20.13 -10.04 -10.21
CA ASN A 201 21.21 -9.20 -9.73
C ASN A 201 21.12 -9.02 -8.20
N PRO A 202 21.87 -9.80 -7.41
CA PRO A 202 21.86 -9.69 -5.94
C PRO A 202 22.26 -8.29 -5.41
N LYS A 203 22.98 -7.50 -6.21
CA LYS A 203 23.40 -6.14 -5.85
C LYS A 203 22.37 -5.06 -6.20
N LEU A 204 21.31 -5.37 -6.96
CA LEU A 204 20.27 -4.41 -7.38
C LEU A 204 19.66 -3.67 -6.19
N VAL A 205 19.73 -2.34 -6.11
CA VAL A 205 19.08 -1.56 -5.03
C VAL A 205 17.60 -1.39 -5.36
N PHE A 206 16.71 -1.63 -4.39
CA PHE A 206 15.25 -1.52 -4.53
C PHE A 206 14.58 -1.20 -3.20
N GLY A 207 13.28 -0.87 -3.23
CA GLY A 207 12.52 -0.40 -2.07
C GLY A 207 12.77 1.08 -1.72
N THR A 208 13.37 1.85 -2.62
CA THR A 208 13.73 3.26 -2.42
C THR A 208 12.78 4.23 -3.12
N ALA A 209 11.58 3.78 -3.49
CA ALA A 209 10.60 4.58 -4.20
C ALA A 209 10.19 5.83 -3.40
N VAL A 210 10.17 6.99 -4.08
CA VAL A 210 9.73 8.28 -3.53
C VAL A 210 8.30 8.65 -3.95
N GLN A 211 7.74 7.92 -4.92
CA GLN A 211 6.36 8.05 -5.38
C GLN A 211 5.92 6.77 -6.10
N ILE A 212 4.64 6.66 -6.45
CA ILE A 212 4.08 5.59 -7.30
C ILE A 212 4.86 5.45 -8.62
N SER A 213 5.14 4.21 -9.01
CA SER A 213 5.84 3.92 -10.26
C SER A 213 4.90 3.97 -11.47
N VAL A 214 5.49 3.96 -12.67
CA VAL A 214 4.71 3.80 -13.92
C VAL A 214 3.96 2.47 -13.93
N ASN A 215 4.52 1.41 -13.32
CA ASN A 215 3.86 0.11 -13.23
C ASN A 215 2.69 0.14 -12.23
N ASP A 216 2.84 0.84 -11.10
CA ASP A 216 1.75 1.05 -10.13
C ASP A 216 0.57 1.75 -10.82
N ILE A 217 0.84 2.82 -11.57
CA ILE A 217 -0.14 3.55 -12.38
C ILE A 217 -0.81 2.63 -13.42
N ALA A 218 -0.02 1.86 -14.16
CA ALA A 218 -0.54 0.94 -15.18
C ALA A 218 -1.46 -0.12 -14.56
N ARG A 219 -1.12 -0.62 -13.38
CA ARG A 219 -1.94 -1.58 -12.63
C ARG A 219 -3.24 -0.96 -12.14
N ILE A 220 -3.23 0.25 -11.60
CA ILE A 220 -4.46 0.99 -11.26
C ILE A 220 -5.35 1.12 -12.50
N ASN A 221 -4.78 1.60 -13.60
CA ASN A 221 -5.52 1.84 -14.83
C ASN A 221 -6.12 0.55 -15.41
N LYS A 222 -5.39 -0.56 -15.35
CA LYS A 222 -5.91 -1.86 -15.79
C LYS A 222 -6.98 -2.41 -14.85
N LEU A 223 -6.79 -2.28 -13.54
CA LEU A 223 -7.73 -2.77 -12.54
C LEU A 223 -9.07 -2.04 -12.62
N TYR A 224 -9.03 -0.70 -12.65
CA TYR A 224 -10.21 0.15 -12.73
C TYR A 224 -10.66 0.46 -14.16
N ARG A 225 -10.03 -0.19 -15.15
CA ARG A 225 -10.32 -0.04 -16.58
C ARG A 225 -10.39 1.43 -16.99
N CYS A 226 -9.44 2.25 -16.54
CA CYS A 226 -9.41 3.66 -16.85
C CYS A 226 -9.34 3.85 -18.37
N CYS A 227 -10.27 4.63 -18.91
CA CYS A 227 -10.30 4.96 -20.33
C CYS A 227 -9.32 6.11 -20.58
N LYS A 228 -8.72 6.14 -21.77
CA LYS A 228 -8.09 7.38 -22.26
C LYS A 228 -9.17 8.37 -22.67
#